data_AF-A0A2W4J7T1-F1
#
_entry.id   AF-A0A2W4J7T1-F1
#
_cell.length_a   1.000
_cell.length_b   1.000
_cell.length_c   1.000
_cell.angle_alpha   90.00
_cell.angle_beta   90.00
_cell.angle_gamma   90.00
#
_symmetry.space_group_name_H-M   'P 1'
#
loop_
_entity.id
_entity.type
_entity.pdbx_description
1 polymer ?
#
loop_
_entity_poly.entity_id
_entity_poly.type
_entity_poly.pdbx_seq_one_letter_code
_entity_poly.pdbx_strand_id
1 'polypeptide(L)'
;MSDTNTAPADNGGNSTRATPPDDGGQEYLTQADVNRIIGERLARERSRIAGLQEKAAQADELAKQLDEAKQRVEKAEAELASLPQKVAEQLRKHIVAIHGISDEDAELFLTANDPETLLKQAYRLVEQTQRPSNFVPREGANPRPPITPEDEIRRTLEALFPGQAGRT
;
A
#
# COMPACT_ATOMS: atom_id res chain seq x y z
N MET A 1 -52.08 -37.73 45.31
CA MET A 1 -50.84 -37.63 44.52
C MET A 1 -49.68 -37.74 45.48
N SER A 2 -48.95 -38.85 45.48
CA SER A 2 -47.62 -38.99 46.07
C SER A 2 -47.02 -40.29 45.57
N ASP A 3 -45.81 -40.17 45.05
CA ASP A 3 -45.17 -41.07 44.12
C ASP A 3 -44.64 -42.36 44.75
N THR A 4 -44.68 -43.43 43.95
CA THR A 4 -44.09 -44.74 44.25
C THR A 4 -42.58 -44.66 44.30
N ASN A 5 -42.01 -44.97 45.46
CA ASN A 5 -40.59 -45.23 45.67
C ASN A 5 -40.29 -46.70 45.29
N THR A 6 -39.64 -46.93 44.15
CA THR A 6 -39.15 -48.25 43.73
C THR A 6 -37.63 -48.26 43.77
N ALA A 7 -37.09 -49.17 44.58
CA ALA A 7 -35.68 -49.47 44.81
C ALA A 7 -34.90 -49.81 43.52
N PRO A 8 -33.55 -49.67 43.52
CA PRO A 8 -32.73 -50.01 42.37
C PRO A 8 -32.69 -51.53 42.18
N ALA A 9 -33.02 -52.00 40.98
CA ALA A 9 -32.80 -53.38 40.59
C ALA A 9 -31.30 -53.61 40.33
N ASP A 10 -30.67 -54.29 41.28
CA ASP A 10 -29.49 -55.12 41.05
C ASP A 10 -29.83 -56.16 39.98
N ASN A 11 -29.08 -56.16 38.89
CA ASN A 11 -29.15 -57.22 37.89
C ASN A 11 -27.74 -57.68 37.53
N GLY A 12 -27.04 -58.23 38.52
CA GLY A 12 -25.91 -59.13 38.34
C GLY A 12 -26.32 -60.41 37.60
N GLY A 13 -26.54 -60.31 36.30
CA GLY A 13 -26.80 -61.45 35.42
C GLY A 13 -25.50 -62.10 34.94
N ASN A 14 -24.93 -63.01 35.74
CA ASN A 14 -23.95 -63.98 35.24
C ASN A 14 -24.63 -64.99 34.32
N SER A 15 -24.67 -64.69 33.02
CA SER A 15 -25.15 -65.63 32.01
C SER A 15 -24.00 -66.57 31.62
N THR A 16 -23.85 -67.68 32.34
CA THR A 16 -23.04 -68.82 31.91
C THR A 16 -23.71 -69.47 30.70
N ARG A 17 -23.33 -69.01 29.51
CA ARG A 17 -23.70 -69.64 28.24
C ARG A 17 -22.92 -70.94 28.09
N ALA A 18 -23.64 -72.06 28.00
CA ALA A 18 -23.07 -73.37 27.72
C ALA A 18 -22.27 -73.37 26.41
N THR A 19 -21.06 -73.93 26.45
CA THR A 19 -20.17 -74.11 25.29
C THR A 19 -20.74 -75.20 24.36
N PRO A 20 -20.76 -75.01 23.03
CA PRO A 20 -21.14 -76.06 22.08
C PRO A 20 -20.06 -77.16 22.01
N PRO A 21 -20.41 -78.40 21.59
CA PRO A 21 -19.45 -79.48 21.42
C PRO A 21 -18.45 -79.15 20.31
N ASP A 22 -17.17 -79.38 20.61
CA ASP A 22 -16.01 -79.24 19.72
C ASP A 22 -16.05 -80.35 18.65
N ASP A 23 -16.38 -79.97 17.41
CA ASP A 23 -16.21 -80.82 16.24
C ASP A 23 -15.63 -79.96 15.09
N GLY A 24 -14.33 -80.10 14.87
CA GLY A 24 -13.67 -79.76 13.61
C GLY A 24 -13.28 -78.30 13.38
N GLY A 25 -12.10 -77.91 13.87
CA GLY A 25 -11.14 -77.09 13.12
C GLY A 25 -11.54 -75.66 12.69
N GLN A 26 -12.56 -75.05 13.29
CA GLN A 26 -12.88 -73.64 13.05
C GLN A 26 -12.30 -72.80 14.19
N GLU A 27 -11.24 -72.04 13.91
CA GLU A 27 -10.71 -71.01 14.83
C GLU A 27 -11.77 -69.91 15.01
N TYR A 28 -12.65 -70.05 16.00
CA TYR A 28 -13.52 -68.96 16.41
C TYR A 28 -12.71 -67.93 17.17
N LEU A 29 -12.80 -66.65 16.77
CA LEU A 29 -12.13 -65.56 17.46
C LEU A 29 -12.54 -65.56 18.94
N THR A 30 -11.54 -65.66 19.82
CA THR A 30 -11.78 -65.60 21.25
C THR A 30 -12.09 -64.17 21.67
N GLN A 31 -12.68 -63.98 22.85
CA GLN A 31 -12.88 -62.63 23.40
C GLN A 31 -11.55 -61.88 23.58
N ALA A 32 -10.45 -62.59 23.83
CA ALA A 32 -9.12 -62.01 23.90
C ALA A 32 -8.65 -61.49 22.53
N ASP A 33 -8.94 -62.22 21.44
CA ASP A 33 -8.64 -61.78 20.08
C ASP A 33 -9.43 -60.54 19.69
N VAL A 34 -10.72 -60.50 20.02
CA VAL A 34 -11.57 -59.33 19.79
C VAL A 34 -11.04 -58.11 20.56
N ASN A 35 -10.71 -58.28 21.84
CA ASN A 35 -10.16 -57.20 22.65
C ASN A 35 -8.81 -56.69 22.10
N ARG A 36 -7.94 -57.61 21.64
CA ARG A 36 -6.67 -57.25 21.01
C ARG A 36 -6.87 -56.45 19.72
N ILE A 37 -7.75 -56.92 18.83
CA ILE A 37 -8.03 -56.26 17.54
C ILE A 37 -8.62 -54.86 17.76
N ILE A 38 -9.56 -54.72 18.71
CA ILE A 38 -10.15 -53.42 19.08
C ILE A 38 -9.06 -52.50 19.66
N GLY A 39 -8.21 -53.01 20.55
CA GLY A 39 -7.08 -52.26 21.12
C GLY A 39 -6.11 -51.74 20.05
N GLU A 40 -5.70 -52.61 19.12
CA GLU A 40 -4.83 -52.24 18.00
C GLU A 40 -5.49 -51.19 17.08
N ARG A 41 -6.78 -51.37 16.77
CA ARG A 41 -7.51 -50.41 15.93
C ARG A 41 -7.64 -49.07 16.62
N LEU A 42 -7.99 -49.04 17.90
CA LEU A 42 -8.11 -47.82 18.70
C LEU A 42 -6.75 -47.10 18.81
N ALA A 43 -5.66 -47.84 19.00
CA ALA A 43 -4.32 -47.27 19.01
C ALA A 43 -3.97 -46.61 17.66
N ARG A 44 -4.21 -47.31 16.53
CA ARG A 44 -4.00 -46.76 15.18
C ARG A 44 -4.83 -45.52 14.91
N GLU A 45 -6.10 -45.51 15.31
CA GLU A 45 -6.99 -44.36 15.12
C GLU A 45 -6.56 -43.17 15.97
N ARG A 46 -6.17 -43.39 17.23
CA ARG A 46 -5.61 -42.34 18.09
C ARG A 46 -4.34 -41.72 17.49
N SER A 47 -3.41 -42.55 16.99
CA SER A 47 -2.20 -42.06 16.32
C SER A 47 -2.52 -41.26 15.06
N ARG A 48 -3.52 -41.67 14.26
CA ARG A 48 -3.95 -40.91 13.08
C ARG A 48 -4.57 -39.57 13.46
N ILE A 49 -5.43 -39.54 14.48
CA ILE A 49 -6.06 -38.30 14.94
C ILE A 49 -5.00 -37.34 15.48
N ALA A 50 -4.05 -37.82 16.27
CA ALA A 50 -2.94 -37.01 16.76
C ALA A 50 -2.12 -36.41 15.60
N GLY A 51 -1.79 -37.22 14.59
CA GLY A 51 -1.07 -36.74 13.40
C GLY A 51 -1.87 -35.75 12.54
N LEU A 52 -3.21 -35.85 12.52
CA LEU A 52 -4.07 -34.87 11.85
C LEU A 52 -4.16 -33.55 12.63
N GLN A 53 -4.23 -33.61 13.96
CA GLN A 53 -4.21 -32.42 14.82
C GLN A 53 -2.91 -31.64 14.69
N GLU A 54 -1.77 -32.33 14.65
CA GLU A 54 -0.46 -31.69 14.44
C GLU A 54 -0.39 -30.99 13.07
N LYS A 55 -0.87 -31.66 12.01
CA LYS A 55 -0.92 -31.05 10.67
C LYS A 55 -1.89 -29.88 10.58
N ALA A 56 -3.02 -29.93 11.28
CA ALA A 56 -3.95 -28.81 11.36
C ALA A 56 -3.30 -27.61 12.05
N ALA A 57 -2.60 -27.82 13.17
CA ALA A 57 -1.87 -26.76 13.85
C ALA A 57 -0.76 -26.16 12.97
N GLN A 58 -0.03 -26.99 12.22
CA GLN A 58 0.97 -26.51 11.25
C GLN A 58 0.33 -25.72 10.10
N ALA A 59 -0.83 -26.14 9.60
CA ALA A 59 -1.55 -25.43 8.55
C ALA A 59 -2.06 -24.06 9.03
N ASP A 60 -2.58 -23.99 10.26
CA ASP A 60 -3.03 -22.72 10.87
C ASP A 60 -1.87 -21.74 11.06
N GLU A 61 -0.70 -22.24 11.47
CA GLU A 61 0.51 -21.43 11.61
C GLU A 61 1.01 -20.92 10.25
N LEU A 62 1.06 -21.79 9.23
CA LEU A 62 1.43 -21.39 7.88
C LEU A 62 0.45 -20.37 7.29
N ALA A 63 -0.85 -20.50 7.57
CA ALA A 63 -1.86 -19.54 7.14
C ALA A 63 -1.61 -18.15 7.74
N LYS A 64 -1.30 -18.08 9.05
CA LYS A 64 -0.94 -16.81 9.72
C LYS A 64 0.33 -16.20 9.13
N GLN A 65 1.38 -16.99 8.94
CA GLN A 65 2.63 -16.51 8.35
C GLN A 65 2.44 -16.01 6.92
N LEU A 66 1.60 -16.67 6.14
CA LEU A 66 1.25 -16.24 4.79
C LEU A 66 0.52 -14.90 4.80
N ASP A 67 -0.45 -14.71 5.70
CA ASP A 67 -1.17 -13.44 5.79
C ASP A 67 -0.29 -12.30 6.29
N GLU A 68 0.60 -12.55 7.25
CA GLU A 68 1.62 -11.57 7.65
C GLU A 68 2.57 -11.21 6.50
N ALA A 69 3.01 -12.22 5.73
CA ALA A 69 3.88 -12.01 4.58
C ALA A 69 3.18 -11.18 3.49
N LYS A 70 1.91 -11.47 3.18
CA LYS A 70 1.11 -10.67 2.24
C LYS A 70 0.99 -9.22 2.70
N GLN A 71 0.68 -8.98 3.97
CA GLN A 71 0.59 -7.62 4.50
C GLN A 71 1.92 -6.86 4.42
N ARG A 72 3.06 -7.55 4.63
CA ARG A 72 4.39 -6.95 4.48
C ARG A 72 4.69 -6.62 3.02
N VAL A 73 4.33 -7.51 2.09
CA VAL A 73 4.49 -7.29 0.65
C VAL A 73 3.64 -6.12 0.18
N GLU A 74 2.36 -6.07 0.55
CA GLU A 74 1.46 -4.97 0.19
C GLU A 74 1.98 -3.61 0.70
N LYS A 75 2.50 -3.57 1.93
CA LYS A 75 3.13 -2.35 2.48
C LYS A 75 4.38 -1.95 1.71
N ALA A 76 5.26 -2.92 1.41
CA ALA A 76 6.49 -2.66 0.66
C ALA A 76 6.20 -2.21 -0.77
N GLU A 77 5.19 -2.77 -1.42
CA GLU A 77 4.74 -2.36 -2.76
C GLU A 77 4.17 -0.93 -2.74
N ALA A 78 3.36 -0.58 -1.73
CA ALA A 78 2.86 0.78 -1.57
C ALA A 78 3.99 1.79 -1.33
N GLU A 79 4.99 1.43 -0.51
CA GLU A 79 6.18 2.27 -0.30
C GLU A 79 6.98 2.43 -1.59
N LEU A 80 7.23 1.35 -2.33
CA LEU A 80 7.96 1.36 -3.60
C LEU A 80 7.26 2.22 -4.65
N ALA A 81 5.93 2.15 -4.73
CA ALA A 81 5.14 3.00 -5.62
C ALA A 81 5.29 4.50 -5.30
N SER A 82 5.55 4.86 -4.05
CA SER A 82 5.75 6.25 -3.62
C SER A 82 7.18 6.79 -3.84
N LEU A 83 8.17 5.91 -4.02
CA LEU A 83 9.58 6.30 -4.13
C LEU A 83 9.89 7.19 -5.35
N PRO A 84 9.40 6.89 -6.58
CA PRO A 84 9.67 7.74 -7.74
C PRO A 84 9.20 9.18 -7.54
N GLN A 85 8.02 9.37 -6.96
CA GLN A 85 7.49 10.70 -6.68
C GLN A 85 8.36 11.46 -5.67
N LYS A 86 8.74 10.82 -4.55
CA LYS A 86 9.63 11.42 -3.55
C LYS A 86 10.99 11.81 -4.12
N VAL A 87 11.58 10.93 -4.94
CA VAL A 87 12.86 11.19 -5.61
C VAL A 87 12.72 12.35 -6.60
N ALA A 88 11.67 12.37 -7.42
CA ALA A 88 11.41 13.45 -8.36
C ALA A 88 11.15 14.80 -7.66
N GLU A 89 10.44 14.81 -6.52
CA GLU A 89 10.24 16.02 -5.71
C GLU A 89 11.55 16.57 -5.13
N GLN A 90 12.40 15.71 -4.57
CA GLN A 90 13.70 16.13 -4.06
C GLN A 90 14.61 16.64 -5.19
N LEU A 91 14.63 15.94 -6.31
CA LEU A 91 15.39 16.33 -7.49
C LEU A 91 14.90 17.67 -8.06
N ARG A 92 13.58 17.89 -8.12
CA ARG A 92 12.98 19.18 -8.51
C ARG A 92 13.50 20.33 -7.66
N LYS A 93 13.40 20.20 -6.33
CA LYS A 93 13.87 21.23 -5.40
C LYS A 93 15.34 21.57 -5.62
N HIS A 94 16.17 20.55 -5.85
CA HIS A 94 17.60 20.77 -6.08
C HIS A 94 17.89 21.46 -7.42
N ILE A 95 17.22 21.04 -8.50
CA ILE A 95 17.33 21.63 -9.83
C ILE A 95 16.90 23.11 -9.80
N VAL A 96 15.76 23.41 -9.18
CA VAL A 96 15.23 24.77 -9.05
C VAL A 96 16.25 25.66 -8.34
N ALA A 97 16.81 25.19 -7.21
CA ALA A 97 17.82 25.91 -6.46
C ALA A 97 19.13 26.13 -7.25
N ILE A 98 19.60 25.14 -8.02
CA ILE A 98 20.83 25.25 -8.81
C ILE A 98 20.66 26.22 -9.98
N HIS A 99 19.54 26.13 -10.69
CA HIS A 99 19.33 26.86 -11.94
C HIS A 99 18.59 28.19 -11.75
N GLY A 100 18.17 28.51 -10.53
CA GLY A 100 17.45 29.75 -10.23
C GLY A 100 16.12 29.86 -10.97
N ILE A 101 15.44 28.73 -11.18
CA ILE A 101 14.10 28.68 -11.78
C ILE A 101 13.13 29.26 -10.75
N SER A 102 12.14 30.06 -11.18
CA SER A 102 11.11 30.56 -10.26
C SER A 102 10.22 29.40 -9.78
N ASP A 103 9.63 29.54 -8.60
CA ASP A 103 8.74 28.51 -8.07
C ASP A 103 7.51 28.33 -8.98
N GLU A 104 7.03 29.41 -9.60
CA GLU A 104 5.92 29.36 -10.56
C GLU A 104 6.27 28.57 -11.83
N ASP A 105 7.46 28.79 -12.40
CA ASP A 105 7.90 28.06 -13.59
C ASP A 105 8.22 26.59 -13.26
N ALA A 106 8.75 26.33 -12.06
CA ALA A 106 8.99 24.98 -11.60
C ALA A 106 7.67 24.19 -11.47
N GLU A 107 6.64 24.79 -10.89
CA GLU A 107 5.32 24.15 -10.75
C GLU A 107 4.67 23.90 -12.11
N LEU A 108 4.77 24.85 -13.04
CA LEU A 108 4.14 24.76 -14.36
C LEU A 108 4.85 23.78 -15.31
N PHE A 109 6.18 23.74 -15.29
CA PHE A 109 6.97 23.03 -16.31
C PHE A 109 7.69 21.77 -15.80
N LEU A 110 7.99 21.65 -14.51
CA LEU A 110 8.69 20.49 -13.93
C LEU A 110 7.69 19.50 -13.33
N THR A 111 6.91 18.85 -14.19
CA THR A 111 5.80 17.96 -13.77
C THR A 111 6.13 16.47 -13.81
N ALA A 112 7.28 16.09 -14.40
CA ALA A 112 7.64 14.69 -14.52
C ALA A 112 7.94 14.03 -13.16
N ASN A 113 7.42 12.80 -12.99
CA ASN A 113 7.71 11.93 -11.84
C ASN A 113 8.91 10.99 -12.10
N ASP A 114 9.40 10.96 -13.33
CA ASP A 114 10.57 10.20 -13.74
C ASP A 114 11.81 11.12 -13.76
N PRO A 115 12.92 10.74 -13.11
CA PRO A 115 14.08 11.60 -12.97
C PRO A 115 14.74 11.98 -14.30
N GLU A 116 14.78 11.08 -15.28
CA GLU A 116 15.39 11.40 -16.58
C GLU A 116 14.57 12.43 -17.35
N THR A 117 13.26 12.27 -17.36
CA THR A 117 12.33 13.18 -18.01
C THR A 117 12.34 14.54 -17.34
N LEU A 118 12.41 14.56 -16.01
CA LEU A 118 12.51 15.78 -15.22
C LEU A 118 13.78 16.57 -15.54
N LEU A 119 14.94 15.90 -15.63
CA LEU A 119 16.19 16.54 -16.02
C LEU A 119 16.08 17.14 -17.42
N LYS A 120 15.49 16.42 -18.39
CA LYS A 120 15.28 16.94 -19.75
C LYS A 120 14.39 18.19 -19.75
N GLN A 121 13.31 18.20 -18.97
CA GLN A 121 12.44 19.37 -18.81
C GLN A 121 13.22 20.57 -18.27
N ALA A 122 13.97 20.36 -17.20
CA ALA A 122 14.79 21.39 -16.58
C ALA A 122 15.85 21.96 -17.55
N TYR A 123 16.59 21.08 -18.24
CA TYR A 123 17.57 21.50 -19.24
C TYR A 123 16.93 22.34 -20.34
N ARG A 124 15.76 21.94 -20.85
CA ARG A 124 15.06 22.69 -21.89
C ARG A 124 14.59 24.06 -21.41
N LEU A 125 14.08 24.14 -20.18
CA LEU A 125 13.64 25.40 -19.59
C LEU A 125 14.80 26.38 -19.43
N VAL A 126 15.92 25.90 -18.88
CA VAL A 126 17.15 26.68 -18.73
C VAL A 126 17.71 27.10 -20.09
N GLU A 127 17.73 26.20 -21.08
CA GLU A 127 18.17 26.53 -22.44
C GLU A 127 17.29 27.62 -23.07
N GLN A 128 15.97 27.57 -22.85
CA GLN A 128 15.02 28.53 -23.42
C GLN A 128 15.18 29.92 -22.81
N THR A 129 15.39 30.02 -21.49
CA THR A 129 15.60 31.31 -20.81
C THR A 129 16.90 32.01 -21.24
N GLN A 130 17.90 31.25 -21.69
CA GLN A 130 19.17 31.80 -22.17
C GLN A 130 19.14 32.25 -23.63
N ARG A 131 18.10 31.88 -24.40
CA ARG A 131 18.00 32.30 -25.80
C ARG A 131 17.64 33.78 -25.85
N PRO A 132 18.39 34.61 -26.60
CA PRO A 132 18.04 36.00 -26.78
C PRO A 132 16.63 36.06 -27.39
N SER A 133 15.78 36.93 -26.85
CA SER A 133 14.47 37.18 -27.45
C SER A 133 14.69 37.61 -28.90
N ASN A 134 13.74 37.29 -29.78
CA ASN A 134 13.79 37.69 -31.18
C ASN A 134 13.52 39.21 -31.26
N PHE A 135 14.52 39.98 -30.85
CA PHE A 135 14.48 41.43 -30.78
C PHE A 135 14.93 41.96 -32.14
N VAL A 136 13.99 42.48 -32.91
CA VAL A 136 14.30 43.21 -34.14
C VAL A 136 14.50 44.68 -33.76
N PRO A 137 15.71 45.26 -33.94
CA PRO A 137 15.93 46.66 -33.65
C PRO A 137 14.97 47.52 -34.47
N ARG A 138 14.24 48.43 -33.81
CA ARG A 138 13.26 49.40 -34.35
C ARG A 138 11.84 48.89 -34.63
N GLU A 139 11.55 47.60 -34.49
CA GLU A 139 10.16 47.12 -34.52
C GLU A 139 9.53 47.17 -33.12
N GLY A 140 8.23 47.45 -33.02
CA GLY A 140 7.51 47.59 -31.74
C GLY A 140 7.75 48.91 -30.98
N ALA A 141 8.68 49.75 -31.45
CA ALA A 141 8.79 51.12 -30.99
C ALA A 141 7.69 51.96 -31.68
N ASN A 142 6.55 52.13 -30.99
CA ASN A 142 5.59 53.15 -31.42
C ASN A 142 6.32 54.50 -31.49
N PRO A 143 6.21 55.25 -32.60
CA PRO A 143 6.77 56.59 -32.66
C PRO A 143 6.21 57.37 -31.48
N ARG A 144 7.08 58.02 -30.70
CA ARG A 144 6.60 58.97 -29.68
C ARG A 144 5.69 59.95 -30.40
N PRO A 145 4.44 60.16 -29.92
CA PRO A 145 3.58 61.14 -30.54
C PRO A 145 4.35 62.47 -30.64
N PRO A 146 4.22 63.18 -31.77
CA PRO A 146 4.90 64.47 -31.93
C PRO A 146 4.52 65.36 -30.74
N ILE A 147 5.51 66.04 -30.17
CA ILE A 147 5.30 67.01 -29.09
C ILE A 147 4.28 68.00 -29.62
N THR A 148 3.10 68.06 -29.00
CA THR A 148 2.08 69.03 -29.42
C THR A 148 2.50 70.41 -28.90
N PRO A 149 2.05 71.49 -29.55
CA PRO A 149 2.26 72.84 -29.03
C PRO A 149 1.79 73.00 -27.57
N GLU A 150 0.78 72.24 -27.16
CA GLU A 150 0.25 72.22 -25.80
C GLU A 150 1.24 71.62 -24.79
N ASP A 151 1.99 70.59 -25.18
CA ASP A 151 3.03 70.00 -24.36
C ASP A 151 4.26 70.92 -24.23
N GLU A 152 4.57 71.71 -25.27
CA GLU A 152 5.59 72.77 -25.18
C GLU A 152 5.15 73.90 -24.25
N ILE A 153 3.88 74.31 -24.34
CA ILE A 153 3.30 75.32 -23.43
C ILE A 153 3.35 74.82 -21.98
N ARG A 154 2.95 73.58 -21.71
CA ARG A 154 3.03 73.00 -20.36
C ARG A 154 4.46 72.97 -19.84
N ARG A 155 5.41 72.53 -20.67
CA ARG A 155 6.83 72.45 -20.28
C ARG A 155 7.46 73.81 -20.04
N THR A 156 7.09 74.81 -20.84
CA THR A 156 7.56 76.20 -20.66
C THR A 156 6.93 76.85 -19.43
N LEU A 157 5.65 76.61 -19.15
CA LEU A 157 4.98 77.07 -17.93
C LEU A 157 5.58 76.43 -16.67
N GLU A 158 5.90 75.14 -16.71
CA GLU A 158 6.53 74.41 -15.60
C GLU A 158 7.97 74.89 -15.34
N ALA A 159 8.70 75.27 -16.40
CA ALA A 159 10.03 75.86 -16.28
C ALA A 159 10.01 77.33 -15.79
N LEU A 160 8.93 78.07 -16.10
CA LEU A 160 8.77 79.47 -15.70
C LEU A 160 8.25 79.62 -14.26
N PHE A 161 7.51 78.62 -13.76
CA PHE A 161 6.98 78.59 -12.39
C PHE A 161 7.37 77.31 -11.64
N PRO A 162 8.66 77.12 -11.30
CA PRO A 162 9.11 75.97 -10.52
C PRO A 162 8.64 76.12 -9.07
N GLY A 163 7.41 75.69 -8.74
CA GLY A 163 6.95 75.71 -7.36
C GLY A 163 5.44 75.71 -7.04
N GLN A 164 4.52 75.52 -7.98
CA GLN A 164 3.10 75.33 -7.65
C GLN A 164 2.54 74.00 -8.19
N ALA A 165 3.01 72.90 -7.63
CA ALA A 165 2.27 71.65 -7.63
C ALA A 165 2.18 71.15 -6.18
N GLY A 166 1.21 71.69 -5.44
CA GLY A 166 0.88 71.29 -4.08
C GLY A 166 -0.48 71.84 -3.67
N ARG A 167 -1.43 70.91 -3.43
CA ARG A 167 -2.88 71.06 -3.14
C ARG A 167 -3.70 71.22 -4.41
N THR A 168 -4.61 70.31 -4.78
CA THR A 168 -5.46 69.39 -4.00
C THR A 168 -5.59 68.04 -4.67
#